data_AF-A0A1I8BXC8-F1
#
_entry.id   AF-A0A1I8BXC8-F1
#
_cell.length_a   1.000
_cell.length_b   1.000
_cell.length_c   1.000
_cell.angle_alpha   90.00
_cell.angle_beta   90.00
_cell.angle_gamma   90.00
#
_symmetry.space_group_name_H-M   'P 1'
#
loop_
_entity.id
_entity.type
_entity.pdbx_description
1 polymer ?
#
loop_
_entity_poly.entity_id
_entity_poly.type
_entity_poly.pdbx_seq_one_letter_code
_entity_poly.pdbx_strand_id
1 'polypeptide(L)'
;MKVELQKKRIRLNACINGEWGSEGFVKHKWKNGDEFDIRIRCHEDEFEVFVDHKLCARFGHYVPLTRISHLYVDGCVELYSVSWEGREYIVPYAADIPGNFYPGRRLYVSGLIKKRAKHFQLILCKRILKI
;
A
#
# COMPACT_ATOMS: atom_id res chain seq x y z
N MET A 1 3.99 3.35 12.71
CA MET A 1 3.43 1.97 12.79
C MET A 1 4.49 1.06 13.41
N LYS A 2 4.10 0.11 14.26
CA LYS A 2 5.02 -0.87 14.88
C LYS A 2 4.49 -2.29 14.72
N VAL A 3 5.30 -3.20 14.16
CA VAL A 3 4.94 -4.61 14.00
C VAL A 3 5.53 -5.42 15.16
N GLU A 4 4.69 -6.14 15.92
CA GLU A 4 5.06 -6.97 17.07
C GLU A 4 4.81 -8.45 16.76
N LEU A 5 5.82 -9.16 16.24
CA LEU A 5 5.69 -10.56 15.79
C LEU A 5 5.22 -11.53 16.88
N GLN A 6 5.75 -11.42 18.10
CA GLN A 6 5.38 -12.31 19.21
C GLN A 6 3.91 -12.13 19.64
N LYS A 7 3.43 -10.88 19.66
CA LYS A 7 2.04 -10.57 20.04
C LYS A 7 1.06 -10.73 18.87
N LYS A 8 1.57 -10.94 17.65
CA LYS A 8 0.81 -10.98 16.40
C LYS A 8 -0.01 -9.71 16.18
N ARG A 9 0.58 -8.54 16.45
CA ARG A 9 -0.09 -7.23 16.40
C ARG A 9 0.70 -6.23 15.57
N ILE A 10 0.00 -5.44 14.79
CA ILE A 10 0.52 -4.22 14.16
C ILE A 10 -0.16 -3.05 14.87
N ARG A 11 0.64 -2.19 15.49
CA ARG A 11 0.16 -0.98 16.17
C ARG A 11 0.24 0.23 15.26
N LEU A 12 -0.81 1.02 15.29
CA LEU A 12 -0.93 2.26 14.56
C LEU A 12 -1.07 3.39 15.57
N ASN A 13 -0.20 4.38 15.47
CA ASN A 13 -0.18 5.55 16.34
C ASN A 13 0.51 6.72 15.60
N ALA A 14 0.23 7.93 16.07
CA ALA A 14 0.89 9.16 15.65
C ALA A 14 1.74 9.70 16.81
N CYS A 15 2.95 10.18 16.48
CA CYS A 15 3.79 10.94 17.40
C CYS A 15 3.78 12.40 16.94
N ILE A 16 3.31 13.31 17.79
CA ILE A 16 3.20 14.74 17.49
C ILE A 16 3.98 15.49 18.56
N ASN A 17 4.94 16.31 18.15
CA ASN A 17 5.81 17.06 19.07
C ASN A 17 6.50 16.20 20.13
N GLY A 18 6.84 14.94 19.79
CA GLY A 18 7.48 13.99 20.70
C GLY A 18 6.53 13.20 21.59
N GLU A 19 5.23 13.48 21.55
CA GLU A 19 4.21 12.78 22.34
C GLU A 19 3.46 11.75 21.50
N TRP A 20 3.25 10.55 22.05
CA TRP A 20 2.50 9.48 21.42
C TRP A 20 1.02 9.56 21.79
N GLY A 21 0.16 9.43 20.78
CA GLY A 21 -1.29 9.36 20.98
C GLY A 21 -1.80 8.00 21.45
N SER A 22 -3.12 7.82 21.36
CA SER A 22 -3.80 6.54 21.65
C SER A 22 -3.47 5.48 20.58
N GLU A 23 -3.14 4.26 21.03
CA GLU A 23 -2.77 3.16 20.14
C GLU A 23 -3.94 2.23 19.81
N GLY A 24 -4.20 2.06 18.51
CA GLY A 24 -4.97 0.93 17.98
C GLY A 24 -4.06 -0.23 17.56
N PHE A 25 -4.63 -1.44 17.44
CA PHE A 25 -3.90 -2.56 16.83
C PHE A 25 -4.77 -3.40 15.89
N VAL A 26 -4.12 -3.99 14.89
CA VAL A 26 -4.68 -5.03 14.02
C VAL A 26 -3.87 -6.32 14.17
N LYS A 27 -4.51 -7.47 13.96
CA LYS A 27 -3.83 -8.77 14.03
C LYS A 27 -3.19 -9.12 12.69
N HIS A 28 -2.03 -9.76 12.71
CA HIS A 28 -1.37 -10.33 11.53
C HIS A 28 -1.00 -11.80 11.78
N LYS A 29 -0.58 -12.51 10.72
CA LYS A 29 -0.21 -13.93 10.82
C LYS A 29 1.31 -14.18 10.73
N TRP A 30 2.09 -13.23 10.21
CA TRP A 30 3.54 -13.36 10.01
C TRP A 30 4.33 -13.91 11.19
N LYS A 31 5.25 -14.83 10.91
CA LYS A 31 6.31 -15.33 11.80
C LYS A 31 7.68 -14.91 11.23
N ASN A 32 8.75 -15.13 12.01
CA ASN A 32 10.11 -14.89 11.54
C ASN A 32 10.38 -15.67 10.24
N GLY A 33 10.94 -14.98 9.24
CA GLY A 33 11.22 -15.54 7.91
C GLY A 33 10.07 -15.40 6.91
N ASP A 34 8.88 -14.96 7.33
CA ASP A 34 7.81 -14.63 6.39
C ASP A 34 8.10 -13.29 5.69
N GLU A 35 7.75 -13.20 4.41
CA GLU A 35 7.67 -11.92 3.70
C GLU A 35 6.45 -11.11 4.20
N PHE A 36 6.52 -9.79 4.05
CA PHE A 36 5.41 -8.89 4.39
C PHE A 36 5.12 -7.90 3.25
N ASP A 37 3.84 -7.62 3.01
CA ASP A 37 3.39 -6.52 2.12
C ASP A 37 2.59 -5.52 2.95
N ILE A 38 3.08 -4.27 2.98
CA ILE A 38 2.40 -3.16 3.64
C ILE A 38 2.21 -2.06 2.60
N ARG A 39 0.98 -1.60 2.46
CA ARG A 39 0.64 -0.48 1.57
C ARG A 39 -0.15 0.55 2.34
N ILE A 40 0.28 1.80 2.25
CA ILE A 40 -0.40 2.93 2.87
C ILE A 40 -0.87 3.84 1.75
N ARG A 41 -2.19 3.93 1.56
CA ARG A 41 -2.80 4.83 0.59
C ARG A 41 -3.26 6.10 1.31
N CYS A 42 -2.76 7.24 0.86
CA CYS A 42 -3.21 8.53 1.36
C CYS A 42 -4.44 8.99 0.57
N HIS A 43 -5.51 9.32 1.29
CA HIS A 43 -6.65 10.09 0.78
C HIS A 43 -6.68 11.47 1.44
N GLU A 44 -7.60 12.34 1.02
CA GLU A 44 -7.74 13.68 1.60
C GLU A 44 -8.01 13.64 3.11
N ASP A 45 -8.78 12.66 3.57
CA ASP A 45 -9.29 12.61 4.95
C ASP A 45 -8.56 11.61 5.85
N GLU A 46 -8.01 10.55 5.25
CA GLU A 46 -7.44 9.41 5.98
C GLU A 46 -6.36 8.66 5.19
N PHE A 47 -5.58 7.86 5.91
CA PHE A 47 -4.79 6.78 5.34
C PHE A 47 -5.56 5.46 5.37
N GLU A 48 -5.58 4.74 4.25
CA GLU A 48 -5.94 3.32 4.23
C GLU A 48 -4.68 2.47 4.34
N VAL A 49 -4.61 1.61 5.37
CA VAL A 49 -3.49 0.71 5.62
C VAL A 49 -3.88 -0.71 5.24
N PHE A 50 -3.16 -1.26 4.26
CA PHE A 50 -3.29 -2.63 3.80
C PHE A 50 -2.11 -3.46 4.30
N VAL A 51 -2.43 -4.67 4.75
CA VAL A 51 -1.48 -5.68 5.20
C VAL A 51 -1.79 -6.95 4.44
N ASP A 52 -0.81 -7.49 3.71
CA ASP A 52 -0.98 -8.63 2.79
C ASP A 52 -2.21 -8.44 1.88
N HIS A 53 -2.30 -7.27 1.26
CA HIS A 53 -3.37 -6.87 0.34
C HIS A 53 -4.79 -6.77 0.94
N LYS A 54 -4.93 -6.90 2.26
CA LYS A 54 -6.22 -6.73 2.96
C LYS A 54 -6.27 -5.38 3.67
N LEU A 55 -7.36 -4.63 3.48
CA LEU A 55 -7.60 -3.41 4.25
C LEU A 55 -7.73 -3.77 5.73
N CYS A 56 -6.81 -3.26 6.55
CA CYS A 56 -6.74 -3.57 7.97
C CYS A 56 -7.14 -2.38 8.83
N ALA A 57 -6.83 -1.16 8.41
CA ALA A 57 -7.16 0.03 9.17
C ALA A 57 -7.39 1.24 8.27
N ARG A 58 -8.16 2.18 8.81
CA ARG A 58 -8.28 3.56 8.34
C ARG A 58 -7.75 4.46 9.46
N PHE A 59 -6.83 5.35 9.13
CA PHE A 59 -6.10 6.15 10.10
C PHE A 59 -6.20 7.62 9.71
N GLY A 60 -6.89 8.43 10.51
CA GLY A 60 -7.08 9.85 10.21
C GLY A 60 -5.78 10.65 10.26
N HIS A 61 -5.79 11.80 9.59
CA HIS A 61 -4.65 12.72 9.60
C HIS A 61 -4.55 13.48 10.93
N TYR A 62 -3.39 13.43 11.57
CA TYR A 62 -3.12 14.17 12.81
C TYR A 62 -2.32 15.45 12.59
N VAL A 63 -1.71 15.58 11.42
CA VAL A 63 -0.96 16.75 10.97
C VAL A 63 -1.29 16.99 9.49
N PRO A 64 -1.12 18.22 8.98
CA PRO A 64 -1.22 18.48 7.54
C PRO A 64 -0.33 17.53 6.75
N LEU A 65 -0.85 16.96 5.66
CA LEU A 65 -0.12 16.04 4.78
C LEU A 65 1.21 16.61 4.29
N THR A 66 1.27 17.93 4.08
CA THR A 66 2.48 18.65 3.67
C THR A 66 3.64 18.57 4.66
N ARG A 67 3.38 18.17 5.92
CA ARG A 67 4.42 17.96 6.93
C ARG A 67 5.02 16.55 6.90
N ILE A 68 4.40 15.60 6.20
CA ILE A 68 4.88 14.22 6.10
C ILE A 68 5.80 14.14 4.88
N SER A 69 7.11 14.11 5.11
CA SER A 69 8.13 14.23 4.05
C SER A 69 9.16 13.11 4.03
N HIS A 70 9.19 12.25 5.05
CA HIS A 70 10.22 11.23 5.23
C HIS A 70 9.59 9.91 5.68
N LEU A 71 10.14 8.79 5.20
CA LEU A 71 9.90 7.45 5.73
C LEU A 71 11.16 6.99 6.46
N TYR A 72 10.95 6.44 7.65
CA TYR A 72 11.99 5.76 8.42
C TYR A 72 11.55 4.32 8.67
N VAL A 73 12.41 3.37 8.33
CA VAL A 73 12.22 1.93 8.57
C VAL A 73 13.42 1.44 9.36
N ASP A 74 13.16 0.71 10.44
CA ASP A 74 14.17 0.21 11.37
C ASP A 74 13.76 -1.18 11.87
N GLY A 75 14.71 -1.88 12.49
CA GLY A 75 14.59 -3.25 12.98
C GLY A 75 15.26 -4.28 12.06
N CYS A 76 15.18 -5.55 12.47
CA CYS A 76 15.79 -6.66 11.74
C CYS A 76 14.92 -7.10 10.55
N VAL A 77 14.89 -6.30 9.48
CA VAL A 77 14.15 -6.59 8.24
C VAL A 77 15.02 -6.39 7.01
N GLU A 78 14.74 -7.14 5.95
CA GLU A 78 15.29 -6.93 4.62
C GLU A 78 14.20 -6.33 3.72
N LEU A 79 14.52 -5.22 3.03
CA LEU A 79 13.58 -4.55 2.15
C LEU A 79 13.86 -4.95 0.70
N TYR A 80 12.89 -5.58 0.04
CA TYR A 80 13.00 -5.89 -1.38
C TYR A 80 12.63 -4.71 -2.28
N SER A 81 11.71 -3.85 -1.82
CA SER A 81 11.29 -2.66 -2.56
C SER A 81 10.68 -1.61 -1.65
N VAL A 82 11.00 -0.34 -1.90
CA VAL A 82 10.28 0.82 -1.38
C VAL A 82 9.93 1.70 -2.57
N SER A 83 8.64 1.88 -2.85
CA SER A 83 8.18 2.73 -3.94
C SER A 83 7.08 3.67 -3.48
N TRP A 84 7.13 4.87 -4.04
CA TRP A 84 6.13 5.92 -3.84
C TRP A 84 5.26 5.94 -5.10
N GLU A 85 4.40 4.94 -5.21
CA GLU A 85 3.53 4.78 -6.37
C GLU A 85 2.11 5.19 -6.03
N GLY A 86 1.43 5.82 -6.99
CA GLY A 86 0.04 6.21 -6.82
C GLY A 86 -0.29 7.46 -7.60
N ARG A 87 -1.33 7.36 -8.42
CA ARG A 87 -2.10 8.48 -8.95
C ARG A 87 -3.55 8.01 -9.02
N GLU A 88 -4.48 8.93 -9.17
CA GLU A 88 -5.84 8.51 -9.49
C GLU A 88 -5.86 7.87 -10.88
N TYR A 89 -6.19 6.58 -10.92
CA TYR A 89 -6.33 5.83 -12.16
C TYR A 89 -7.80 5.84 -12.58
N ILE A 90 -8.10 6.59 -13.63
CA ILE A 90 -9.43 6.62 -14.24
C ILE A 90 -9.57 5.39 -15.15
N VAL A 91 -10.66 4.63 -14.97
CA VAL A 91 -10.97 3.44 -15.79
C VAL A 91 -11.96 3.85 -16.89
N PRO A 92 -11.73 3.50 -18.18
CA PRO A 92 -10.67 2.61 -18.68
C PRO A 92 -9.28 3.26 -18.62
N TYR A 93 -8.30 2.47 -18.17
CA TYR A 93 -6.91 2.90 -18.08
C TYR A 93 -6.09 2.19 -19.17
N ALA A 94 -5.31 2.97 -19.92
CA ALA A 94 -4.37 2.47 -20.89
C ALA A 94 -3.07 3.28 -20.81
N ALA A 95 -1.94 2.58 -20.93
CA ALA A 95 -0.61 3.19 -20.96
C ALA A 95 0.35 2.28 -21.73
N ASP A 96 1.38 2.88 -22.33
CA ASP A 96 2.49 2.14 -22.90
C ASP A 96 3.35 1.53 -21.78
N ILE A 97 3.94 0.36 -22.03
CA ILE A 97 4.91 -0.27 -21.11
C ILE A 97 6.29 0.27 -21.50
N PRO A 98 6.94 1.15 -20.71
CA PRO A 98 8.17 1.80 -21.12
C PRO A 98 9.29 0.77 -21.31
N GLY A 99 9.80 0.60 -22.53
CA GLY A 99 10.83 -0.42 -22.83
C GLY A 99 10.28 -1.85 -22.97
N ASN A 100 8.97 -2.02 -23.20
CA ASN A 100 8.27 -3.31 -23.36
C ASN A 100 8.32 -4.23 -22.13
N PHE A 101 7.57 -5.32 -22.18
CA PHE A 101 7.54 -6.34 -21.13
C PHE A 101 8.44 -7.52 -21.53
N TYR A 102 9.62 -7.63 -20.90
CA TYR A 102 10.64 -8.64 -21.20
C TYR A 102 10.83 -9.63 -20.03
N PRO A 103 11.45 -10.80 -20.25
CA PRO A 103 11.67 -11.80 -19.19
C PRO A 103 12.34 -11.21 -17.95
N GLY A 104 11.75 -11.46 -16.77
CA GLY A 104 12.24 -10.94 -15.49
C GLY A 104 11.57 -9.65 -15.02
N ARG A 105 10.88 -8.88 -15.89
CA ARG A 105 10.04 -7.76 -15.44
C ARG A 105 8.77 -8.27 -14.74
N ARG A 106 8.31 -7.48 -13.77
CA ARG A 106 7.09 -7.74 -13.00
C ARG A 106 6.12 -6.58 -13.19
N LEU A 107 4.84 -6.90 -13.39
CA LEU A 107 3.74 -5.93 -13.42
C LEU A 107 2.87 -6.18 -12.19
N TYR A 108 2.72 -5.17 -11.34
CA TYR A 108 1.82 -5.21 -10.20
C TYR A 108 0.59 -4.35 -10.53
N VAL A 109 -0.60 -4.95 -10.52
CA VAL A 109 -1.87 -4.23 -10.69
C VAL A 109 -2.74 -4.46 -9.46
N SER A 110 -3.09 -3.37 -8.78
CA SER A 110 -3.99 -3.39 -7.63
C SER A 110 -5.17 -2.46 -7.87
N GLY A 111 -6.38 -2.90 -7.49
CA GLY A 111 -7.60 -2.11 -7.60
C GLY A 111 -8.70 -2.64 -6.70
N LEU A 112 -9.76 -1.85 -6.54
CA LEU A 112 -10.96 -2.23 -5.80
C LEU A 112 -12.03 -2.70 -6.78
N ILE A 113 -12.47 -3.94 -6.65
CA ILE A 113 -13.64 -4.44 -7.39
C ILE A 113 -14.89 -3.79 -6.79
N LYS A 114 -15.60 -2.98 -7.59
CA LYS A 114 -16.85 -2.33 -7.17
C LYS A 114 -17.91 -3.40 -6.86
N LYS A 115 -18.73 -3.18 -5.82
CA LYS A 115 -19.76 -4.15 -5.34
C LYS A 115 -20.69 -4.70 -6.44
N ARG A 116 -20.91 -3.94 -7.52
CA ARG A 116 -21.81 -4.30 -8.64
C ARG A 116 -21.07 -4.83 -9.88
N ALA A 117 -19.75 -4.98 -9.82
CA ALA A 117 -18.97 -5.45 -10.96
C ALA A 117 -19.28 -6.91 -11.27
N LYS A 118 -19.54 -7.22 -12.55
CA LYS A 118 -19.67 -8.61 -13.03
C LYS A 118 -18.33 -9.18 -13.51
N HIS A 119 -17.49 -8.33 -14.11
CA HIS A 119 -16.14 -8.67 -14.53
C HIS A 119 -15.31 -7.39 -14.68
N PHE A 120 -13.99 -7.55 -14.80
CA PHE A 120 -13.06 -6.56 -15.33
C PHE A 120 -12.01 -7.29 -16.19
N GLN A 121 -11.26 -6.56 -17.00
CA GLN A 121 -10.24 -7.15 -17.87
C GLN A 121 -8.92 -6.41 -17.73
N LEU A 122 -7.82 -7.16 -17.78
CA LEU A 122 -6.46 -6.66 -17.85
C LEU A 122 -5.84 -7.27 -19.12
N ILE A 123 -5.42 -6.41 -20.04
CA ILE A 123 -4.95 -6.84 -21.37
C ILE A 123 -3.54 -6.29 -21.59
N LEU A 124 -2.59 -7.18 -21.87
CA LEU A 124 -1.27 -6.82 -22.39
C LEU A 124 -1.31 -6.90 -23.92
N CYS A 125 -1.07 -5.80 -24.62
CA CYS A 125 -1.19 -5.72 -26.07
C CYS A 125 0.01 -5.00 -26.72
N LYS A 126 0.26 -5.26 -28.01
CA LYS A 126 1.36 -4.64 -28.77
C LYS A 126 1.13 -3.16 -29.08
N ARG A 127 -0.14 -2.74 -29.13
CA ARG A 127 -0.59 -1.36 -29.32
C ARG A 127 -1.87 -1.17 -28.54
N ILE A 128 -2.02 -0.01 -27.90
CA ILE A 128 -3.27 0.39 -27.26
C ILE A 128 -4.36 0.38 -28.33
N LEU A 129 -5.30 -0.55 -28.20
CA LEU A 129 -6.53 -0.52 -28.97
C LEU A 129 -7.32 0.68 -28.46
N LYS A 130 -7.46 1.73 -29.28
CA LYS A 130 -8.47 2.76 -29.03
C LYS A 130 -9.83 2.05 -29.15
N ILE A 131 -10.47 1.83 -28.02
CA ILE A 131 -11.87 1.39 -27.95
C ILE A 131 -12.74 2.62 -28.20
#